data_AF-A0A0L6TWQ8-F1
#
_entry.id   AF-A0A0L6TWQ8-F1
#
_cell.length_a   1.000
_cell.length_b   1.000
_cell.length_c   1.000
_cell.angle_alpha   90.00
_cell.angle_beta   90.00
_cell.angle_gamma   90.00
#
_symmetry.space_group_name_H-M   'P 1'
#
loop_
_entity.id
_entity.type
_entity.pdbx_description
1 polymer ?
#
loop_
_entity_poly.entity_id
_entity_poly.type
_entity_poly.pdbx_seq_one_letter_code
_entity_poly.pdbx_strand_id
1 'polypeptide(L)'
;MNKTKFLQCLGEKLTALPENEIEKTQGFYLEMIDDRIEDGMTEDDAVAAIGNIDTIVNDLLLDLPLATLMKAKIKPKSGLKTWEIVLLVLGFPLWFPLLGAFFAVILAVYASVWAVIISLYAAVASLVLGGIAGTFSIFFAQSLASGLFMLGCGLFFAGVGILAFFGVTKLSIWLVKFTGLFLRWVKSLFIKKEVVQ
;
A
#
# COMPACT_ATOMS: atom_id res chain seq x y z
N MET A 1 -9.46 -3.25 -51.58
CA MET A 1 -8.34 -3.88 -50.85
C MET A 1 -8.59 -5.37 -50.93
N ASN A 2 -7.59 -6.18 -51.30
CA ASN A 2 -7.79 -7.63 -51.38
C ASN A 2 -8.05 -8.23 -49.97
N LYS A 3 -8.88 -9.29 -49.90
CA LYS A 3 -9.26 -10.05 -48.70
C LYS A 3 -8.09 -10.33 -47.76
N THR A 4 -6.96 -10.79 -48.28
CA THR A 4 -5.78 -11.15 -47.48
C THR A 4 -5.18 -9.94 -46.76
N LYS A 5 -5.16 -8.78 -47.42
CA LYS A 5 -4.65 -7.53 -46.84
C LYS A 5 -5.59 -6.98 -45.76
N PHE A 6 -6.90 -7.16 -45.92
CA PHE A 6 -7.89 -6.76 -44.92
C PHE A 6 -7.71 -7.55 -43.62
N LEU A 7 -7.61 -8.88 -43.71
CA LEU A 7 -7.44 -9.75 -42.53
C LEU A 7 -6.11 -9.51 -41.81
N GLN A 8 -5.03 -9.28 -42.56
CA GLN A 8 -3.74 -8.92 -41.99
C GLN A 8 -3.83 -7.61 -41.20
N CYS A 9 -4.43 -6.57 -41.78
CA CYS A 9 -4.57 -5.27 -41.13
C CYS A 9 -5.51 -5.33 -39.91
N LEU A 10 -6.56 -6.15 -39.96
CA LEU A 10 -7.44 -6.43 -38.83
C LEU A 10 -6.69 -7.11 -37.67
N GLY A 11 -5.84 -8.10 -37.98
CA GLY A 11 -5.00 -8.77 -36.99
C GLY A 11 -3.97 -7.84 -36.35
N GLU A 12 -3.30 -7.00 -37.14
CA GLU A 12 -2.32 -6.02 -36.65
C GLU A 12 -2.94 -5.03 -35.65
N LYS A 13 -4.16 -4.56 -35.93
CA LYS A 13 -4.88 -3.63 -35.04
C LYS A 13 -5.48 -4.30 -33.79
N LEU A 14 -5.74 -5.61 -33.84
CA LEU A 14 -6.27 -6.39 -32.71
C LEU A 14 -5.19 -7.11 -31.88
N THR A 15 -3.90 -6.82 -32.08
CA THR A 15 -2.77 -7.39 -31.32
C THR A 15 -2.86 -7.20 -29.80
N ALA A 16 -3.71 -6.28 -29.34
CA ALA A 16 -4.01 -6.06 -27.93
C ALA A 16 -4.91 -7.15 -27.30
N LEU A 17 -5.47 -8.07 -28.08
CA LEU A 17 -6.36 -9.15 -27.64
C LEU A 17 -5.65 -10.52 -27.59
N PRO A 18 -6.25 -11.53 -26.93
CA PRO A 18 -5.73 -12.91 -26.96
C PRO A 18 -5.81 -13.50 -28.38
N GLU A 19 -4.81 -14.29 -28.79
CA GLU A 19 -4.74 -14.88 -30.14
C GLU A 19 -6.02 -15.64 -30.55
N ASN A 20 -6.64 -16.36 -29.60
CA ASN A 20 -7.90 -17.07 -29.83
C ASN A 20 -9.06 -16.16 -30.27
N GLU A 21 -9.14 -14.94 -29.73
CA GLU A 21 -10.19 -13.98 -30.08
C GLU A 21 -9.90 -13.28 -31.42
N ILE A 22 -8.61 -13.08 -31.74
CA ILE A 22 -8.19 -12.56 -33.05
C ILE A 22 -8.57 -13.54 -34.16
N GLU A 23 -8.28 -14.84 -33.98
CA GLU A 23 -8.62 -15.89 -34.95
C GLU A 23 -10.13 -16.01 -35.18
N LYS A 24 -10.93 -15.99 -34.11
CA LYS A 24 -12.40 -16.00 -34.23
C LYS A 24 -12.93 -14.80 -34.98
N THR A 25 -12.41 -13.61 -34.67
CA THR A 25 -12.85 -12.36 -35.32
C THR A 25 -12.48 -12.38 -36.80
N GLN A 26 -11.26 -12.79 -37.14
CA GLN A 26 -10.83 -12.94 -38.53
C GLN A 26 -11.66 -13.99 -39.28
N GLY A 27 -11.99 -15.11 -38.64
CA GLY A 27 -12.86 -16.16 -39.20
C GLY A 27 -14.27 -15.66 -39.52
N PHE A 28 -14.88 -14.91 -38.61
CA PHE A 28 -16.20 -14.32 -38.81
C PHE A 28 -16.24 -13.36 -40.00
N TYR A 29 -15.26 -12.45 -40.11
CA TYR A 29 -15.19 -11.55 -41.26
C TYR A 29 -14.81 -12.26 -42.55
N LEU A 30 -14.03 -13.35 -42.48
CA LEU A 30 -13.71 -14.17 -43.65
C LEU A 30 -14.96 -14.85 -44.22
N GLU A 31 -15.79 -15.47 -43.37
CA GLU A 31 -17.07 -16.06 -43.75
C GLU A 31 -17.99 -15.00 -44.38
N MET A 32 -18.08 -13.82 -43.75
CA MET A 32 -18.91 -12.73 -44.27
C MET A 32 -18.41 -12.12 -45.60
N ILE A 33 -17.10 -12.21 -45.89
CA ILE A 33 -16.53 -11.83 -47.20
C ILE A 33 -16.83 -12.92 -48.23
N ASP A 34 -16.67 -14.18 -47.84
CA ASP A 34 -16.86 -15.33 -48.73
C ASP A 34 -18.32 -15.46 -49.19
N ASP A 35 -19.29 -15.26 -48.29
CA ASP A 35 -20.73 -15.23 -48.64
C ASP A 35 -21.01 -14.18 -49.74
N ARG A 36 -20.41 -12.99 -49.63
CA ARG A 36 -20.60 -11.91 -50.62
C ARG A 36 -19.93 -12.20 -51.96
N ILE A 37 -18.81 -12.91 -51.94
CA ILE A 37 -18.14 -13.38 -53.16
C ILE A 37 -18.99 -14.46 -53.84
N GLU A 38 -19.59 -15.37 -53.06
CA GLU A 38 -20.50 -16.39 -53.57
C GLU A 38 -21.78 -15.79 -54.19
N ASP A 39 -22.27 -14.68 -53.65
CA ASP A 39 -23.37 -13.87 -54.21
C ASP A 39 -22.99 -13.12 -55.52
N GLY A 40 -21.75 -13.26 -56.00
CA GLY A 40 -21.29 -12.74 -57.28
C GLY A 40 -20.62 -11.35 -57.23
N MET A 41 -20.27 -10.84 -56.04
CA MET A 41 -19.46 -9.62 -55.91
C MET A 41 -17.98 -9.92 -56.12
N THR A 42 -17.24 -8.93 -56.63
CA THR A 42 -15.77 -9.02 -56.71
C THR A 42 -15.17 -8.88 -55.30
N GLU A 43 -13.99 -9.47 -55.07
CA GLU A 43 -13.33 -9.43 -53.75
C GLU A 43 -13.15 -8.00 -53.22
N ASP A 44 -12.83 -7.05 -54.08
CA ASP A 44 -12.61 -5.65 -53.70
C ASP A 44 -13.93 -4.96 -53.31
N ASP A 45 -15.05 -5.30 -53.94
CA ASP A 45 -16.38 -4.79 -53.62
C ASP A 45 -16.93 -5.41 -52.33
N ALA A 46 -16.69 -6.71 -52.12
CA ALA A 46 -17.08 -7.41 -50.91
C ALA A 46 -16.38 -6.82 -49.67
N VAL A 47 -15.09 -6.51 -49.76
CA VAL A 47 -14.33 -5.84 -48.69
C VAL A 47 -14.79 -4.39 -48.49
N ALA A 48 -15.14 -3.68 -49.56
CA ALA A 48 -15.66 -2.31 -49.45
C ALA A 48 -17.05 -2.26 -48.78
N ALA A 49 -17.90 -3.27 -49.00
CA ALA A 49 -19.24 -3.38 -48.43
C ALA A 49 -19.24 -3.63 -46.90
N ILE A 50 -18.16 -4.19 -46.36
CA ILE A 50 -18.00 -4.45 -44.92
C ILE A 50 -17.70 -3.16 -44.15
N GLY A 51 -17.11 -2.16 -44.81
CA GLY A 51 -16.82 -0.87 -44.23
C GLY A 51 -15.37 -0.69 -43.78
N ASN A 52 -15.14 0.37 -42.99
CA ASN A 52 -13.79 0.77 -42.59
C ASN A 52 -13.25 -0.10 -41.44
N ILE A 53 -12.04 -0.63 -41.62
CA ILE A 53 -11.30 -1.42 -40.62
C ILE A 53 -11.20 -0.69 -39.28
N ASP A 54 -10.98 0.63 -39.27
CA ASP A 54 -10.86 1.41 -38.03
C ASP A 54 -12.16 1.46 -37.22
N THR A 55 -13.31 1.52 -37.90
CA THR A 55 -14.63 1.52 -37.25
C THR A 55 -14.91 0.14 -36.66
N ILE A 56 -14.64 -0.92 -37.44
CA ILE A 56 -14.81 -2.32 -37.03
C ILE A 56 -13.98 -2.63 -35.78
N VAL A 57 -12.71 -2.20 -35.75
CA VAL A 57 -11.83 -2.43 -34.61
C VAL A 57 -12.34 -1.69 -33.36
N ASN A 58 -12.80 -0.45 -33.50
CA ASN A 58 -13.30 0.32 -32.36
C ASN A 58 -14.59 -0.29 -31.79
N ASP A 59 -15.54 -0.67 -32.65
CA ASP A 59 -16.80 -1.28 -32.23
C ASP A 59 -16.55 -2.63 -31.54
N LEU A 60 -15.67 -3.46 -32.11
CA LEU A 60 -15.27 -4.74 -31.50
C LEU A 60 -14.62 -4.55 -30.13
N LEU A 61 -13.75 -3.56 -29.97
CA LEU A 61 -13.10 -3.25 -28.68
C LEU A 61 -14.09 -2.73 -27.63
N LEU A 62 -15.15 -2.03 -28.05
CA LEU A 62 -16.20 -1.53 -27.16
C LEU A 62 -17.18 -2.63 -26.73
N ASP A 63 -17.48 -3.58 -27.62
CA ASP A 63 -18.37 -4.71 -27.34
C ASP A 63 -17.70 -5.80 -26.48
N LEU A 64 -16.37 -5.84 -26.44
CA LEU A 64 -15.63 -6.79 -25.63
C LEU A 64 -15.72 -6.48 -24.12
N PRO A 65 -16.07 -7.47 -23.28
CA PRO A 65 -16.14 -7.26 -21.83
C PRO A 65 -14.75 -6.89 -21.29
N LEU A 66 -14.71 -5.92 -20.38
CA LEU A 66 -13.48 -5.42 -19.75
C LEU A 66 -12.59 -6.54 -19.16
N ALA A 67 -13.20 -7.66 -18.75
CA ALA A 67 -12.48 -8.84 -18.27
C ALA A 67 -11.54 -9.46 -19.33
N THR A 68 -11.94 -9.45 -20.61
CA THR A 68 -11.13 -9.97 -21.73
C THR A 68 -10.00 -9.00 -22.08
N LEU A 69 -10.27 -7.70 -22.05
CA LEU A 69 -9.26 -6.65 -22.20
C LEU A 69 -8.21 -6.69 -21.07
N MET A 70 -8.67 -6.92 -19.83
CA MET A 70 -7.77 -7.10 -18.69
C MET A 70 -6.93 -8.37 -18.82
N LYS A 71 -7.51 -9.51 -19.22
CA LYS A 71 -6.74 -10.74 -19.46
C LYS A 71 -5.67 -10.57 -20.53
N ALA A 72 -5.93 -9.79 -21.56
CA ALA A 72 -4.96 -9.51 -22.61
C ALA A 72 -3.83 -8.56 -22.16
N LYS A 73 -4.16 -7.56 -21.32
CA LYS A 73 -3.18 -6.68 -20.66
C LYS A 73 -2.37 -7.41 -19.58
N ILE A 74 -2.91 -8.49 -19.03
CA ILE A 74 -2.22 -9.45 -18.17
C ILE A 74 -1.64 -10.59 -19.04
N LYS A 75 -1.02 -10.25 -20.19
CA LYS A 75 0.06 -11.12 -20.69
C LYS A 75 1.12 -11.13 -19.58
N PRO A 76 1.42 -12.28 -18.94
CA PRO A 76 2.57 -12.34 -18.05
C PRO A 76 3.77 -12.03 -18.93
N LYS A 77 4.32 -10.82 -18.78
CA LYS A 77 5.55 -10.39 -19.43
C LYS A 77 6.64 -11.31 -18.92
N SER A 78 6.83 -12.44 -19.60
CA SER A 78 7.71 -13.56 -19.25
C SER A 78 7.75 -13.84 -17.74
N GLY A 79 7.00 -14.86 -17.30
CA GLY A 79 7.15 -15.38 -15.93
C GLY A 79 8.64 -15.44 -15.55
N LEU A 80 8.97 -14.91 -14.37
CA LEU A 80 10.31 -14.88 -13.81
C LEU A 80 11.07 -16.12 -14.24
N LYS A 81 12.25 -15.96 -14.84
CA LYS A 81 12.98 -17.11 -15.38
C LYS A 81 13.10 -18.15 -14.27
N THR A 82 12.94 -19.45 -14.56
CA THR A 82 13.01 -20.51 -13.54
C THR A 82 14.26 -20.37 -12.65
N TRP A 83 15.36 -19.85 -13.20
CA TRP A 83 16.56 -19.49 -12.46
C TRP A 83 16.37 -18.38 -11.41
N GLU A 84 15.62 -17.32 -11.70
CA GLU A 84 15.27 -16.26 -10.75
C GLU A 84 14.38 -16.79 -9.63
N ILE A 85 13.44 -17.69 -9.94
CA ILE A 85 12.59 -18.33 -8.93
C ILE A 85 13.45 -19.21 -8.02
N VAL A 86 14.39 -19.98 -8.57
CA VAL A 86 15.32 -20.80 -7.78
C VAL A 86 16.22 -19.92 -6.91
N LEU A 87 16.74 -18.81 -7.43
CA LEU A 87 17.49 -17.83 -6.64
C LEU A 87 16.63 -17.18 -5.56
N LEU A 88 15.36 -16.90 -5.83
CA LEU A 88 14.42 -16.30 -4.87
C LEU A 88 14.09 -17.28 -3.74
N VAL A 89 13.98 -18.57 -4.05
CA VAL A 89 13.72 -19.65 -3.09
C VAL A 89 14.98 -19.97 -2.25
N LEU A 90 16.17 -19.98 -2.85
CA LEU A 90 17.44 -20.08 -2.11
C LEU A 90 17.76 -18.81 -1.31
N GLY A 91 17.31 -17.66 -1.81
CA GLY A 91 17.38 -16.38 -1.12
C GLY A 91 16.27 -16.18 -0.08
N PHE A 92 15.19 -16.96 -0.12
CA PHE A 92 14.06 -16.88 0.81
C PHE A 92 14.50 -17.01 2.27
N PRO A 93 15.37 -17.97 2.64
CA PRO A 93 16.00 -18.02 3.95
C PRO A 93 16.72 -16.73 4.40
N LEU A 94 17.14 -15.87 3.48
CA LEU A 94 17.86 -14.62 3.78
C LEU A 94 16.95 -13.38 3.71
N TRP A 95 16.15 -13.22 2.66
CA TRP A 95 15.31 -12.03 2.51
C TRP A 95 14.04 -12.09 3.36
N PHE A 96 13.50 -13.29 3.64
CA PHE A 96 12.30 -13.43 4.47
C PHE A 96 12.56 -13.00 5.93
N PRO A 97 13.65 -13.45 6.61
CA PRO A 97 13.99 -12.91 7.93
C PRO A 97 14.35 -11.44 7.89
N LEU A 98 14.96 -10.94 6.80
CA LEU A 98 15.30 -9.53 6.66
C LEU A 98 14.03 -8.66 6.60
N LEU A 99 13.02 -9.12 5.86
CA LEU A 99 11.70 -8.48 5.82
C LEU A 99 11.02 -8.55 7.19
N GLY A 100 11.08 -9.71 7.86
CA GLY A 100 10.58 -9.87 9.23
C GLY A 100 11.26 -8.92 10.21
N ALA A 101 12.59 -8.79 10.14
CA ALA A 101 13.36 -7.87 10.97
C ALA A 101 12.97 -6.41 10.69
N PHE A 102 12.75 -6.05 9.43
CA PHE A 102 12.27 -4.71 9.07
C PHE A 102 10.91 -4.39 9.71
N PHE A 103 9.95 -5.31 9.65
CA PHE A 103 8.67 -5.16 10.34
C PHE A 103 8.83 -5.12 11.87
N ALA A 104 9.69 -5.96 12.43
CA ALA A 104 9.97 -5.99 13.86
C ALA A 104 10.58 -4.66 14.35
N VAL A 105 11.47 -4.04 13.57
CA VAL A 105 12.04 -2.72 13.88
C VAL A 105 10.95 -1.65 13.89
N ILE A 106 10.05 -1.63 12.91
CA ILE A 106 8.93 -0.67 12.88
C ILE A 106 8.04 -0.85 14.11
N LEU A 107 7.70 -2.09 14.44
CA LEU A 107 6.90 -2.41 15.63
C LEU A 107 7.62 -2.03 16.92
N ALA A 108 8.93 -2.26 17.03
CA ALA A 108 9.73 -1.90 18.19
C ALA A 108 9.81 -0.38 18.38
N VAL A 109 9.98 0.39 17.30
CA VAL A 109 9.93 1.86 17.36
C VAL A 109 8.54 2.33 17.81
N TYR A 110 7.47 1.76 17.26
CA TYR A 110 6.12 2.11 17.67
C TYR A 110 5.85 1.77 19.15
N ALA A 111 6.20 0.55 19.56
CA ALA A 111 6.03 0.08 20.93
C ALA A 111 6.85 0.90 21.93
N SER A 112 8.10 1.27 21.60
CA SER A 112 8.93 2.10 22.48
C SER A 112 8.35 3.51 22.67
N VAL A 113 7.78 4.12 21.62
CA VAL A 113 7.10 5.42 21.72
C VAL A 113 5.92 5.35 22.68
N TRP A 114 5.06 4.33 22.54
CA TRP A 114 3.95 4.13 23.46
C TRP A 114 4.41 3.80 24.88
N ALA A 115 5.45 2.98 25.04
CA ALA A 115 6.01 2.66 26.34
C ALA A 115 6.53 3.90 27.08
N VAL A 116 7.18 4.83 26.37
CA VAL A 116 7.63 6.10 26.94
C VAL A 116 6.45 6.99 27.35
N ILE A 117 5.40 7.03 26.54
CA ILE A 117 4.18 7.79 26.89
C ILE A 117 3.55 7.20 28.16
N ILE A 118 3.34 5.88 28.18
CA ILE A 118 2.75 5.18 29.33
C ILE A 118 3.60 5.37 30.58
N SER A 119 4.93 5.24 30.50
CA SER A 119 5.82 5.40 31.66
C SER A 119 5.80 6.82 32.22
N LEU A 120 5.73 7.84 31.37
CA LEU A 120 5.59 9.23 31.81
C LEU A 120 4.26 9.46 32.55
N TYR A 121 3.14 8.94 32.02
CA TYR A 121 1.85 9.03 32.72
C TYR A 121 1.81 8.21 34.01
N ALA A 122 2.43 7.03 34.03
CA ALA A 122 2.55 6.20 35.23
C ALA A 122 3.37 6.91 36.32
N ALA A 123 4.46 7.60 35.95
CA ALA A 123 5.25 8.40 36.89
C ALA A 123 4.41 9.54 37.49
N VAL A 124 3.65 10.27 36.68
CA VAL A 124 2.74 11.31 37.17
C VAL A 124 1.67 10.73 38.09
N ALA A 125 1.04 9.62 37.70
CA ALA A 125 0.05 8.94 38.53
C ALA A 125 0.65 8.50 39.88
N SER A 126 1.86 7.95 39.88
CA SER A 126 2.56 7.57 41.12
C SER A 126 2.84 8.76 42.03
N LEU A 127 3.17 9.94 41.47
CA LEU A 127 3.40 11.15 42.24
C LEU A 127 2.10 11.65 42.89
N VAL A 128 0.99 11.64 42.14
CA VAL A 128 -0.31 12.08 42.64
C VAL A 128 -0.84 11.11 43.69
N LEU A 129 -0.81 9.81 43.42
CA LEU A 129 -1.24 8.78 44.38
C LEU A 129 -0.37 8.77 45.64
N GLY A 130 0.95 8.91 45.48
CA GLY A 130 1.89 9.05 46.59
C GLY A 130 1.64 10.32 47.41
N GLY A 131 1.31 11.43 46.74
CA GLY A 131 0.91 12.68 47.39
C GLY A 131 -0.35 12.51 48.24
N ILE A 132 -1.40 11.92 47.66
CA ILE A 132 -2.67 11.63 48.36
C ILE A 132 -2.41 10.70 49.55
N ALA A 133 -1.71 9.58 49.34
CA ALA A 133 -1.35 8.66 50.42
C ALA A 133 -0.57 9.37 51.54
N GLY A 134 0.40 10.22 51.19
CA GLY A 134 1.16 11.03 52.14
C GLY A 134 0.30 11.98 52.97
N THR A 135 -0.75 12.56 52.38
CA THR A 135 -1.71 13.38 53.14
C THR A 135 -2.57 12.58 54.12
N PHE A 136 -2.93 11.33 53.77
CA PHE A 136 -3.68 10.43 54.67
C PHE A 136 -2.82 9.80 55.77
N SER A 137 -1.50 9.75 55.60
CA SER A 137 -0.57 9.22 56.61
C SER A 137 -0.61 9.96 57.95
N ILE A 138 -1.18 11.18 58.00
CA ILE A 138 -1.33 11.95 59.25
C ILE A 138 -2.19 11.21 60.30
N PHE A 139 -3.17 10.41 59.87
CA PHE A 139 -4.03 9.64 60.77
C PHE A 139 -3.32 8.46 61.44
N PHE A 140 -2.16 8.07 60.92
CA PHE A 140 -1.37 6.93 61.40
C PHE A 140 -0.02 7.37 62.00
N ALA A 141 0.25 8.68 62.07
CA ALA A 141 1.51 9.20 62.56
C ALA A 141 1.62 9.08 64.09
N GLN A 142 2.76 8.60 64.58
CA GLN A 142 3.03 8.45 66.03
C GLN A 142 3.29 9.79 66.75
N SER A 143 3.67 10.83 66.01
CA SER A 143 3.90 12.18 66.56
C SER A 143 3.35 13.27 65.65
N LEU A 144 2.88 14.38 66.24
CA LEU A 144 2.33 15.52 65.51
C LEU A 144 3.35 16.12 64.53
N ALA A 145 4.62 16.20 64.93
CA ALA A 145 5.70 16.70 64.09
C ALA A 145 5.92 15.81 62.85
N SER A 146 5.93 14.47 63.02
CA SER A 146 6.04 13.54 61.89
C SER A 146 4.83 13.60 60.95
N GLY A 147 3.62 13.79 61.51
CA GLY A 147 2.39 13.91 60.72
C GLY A 147 2.36 15.18 59.87
N LEU A 148 2.74 16.33 60.43
CA LEU A 148 2.84 17.59 59.68
C LEU A 148 3.90 17.52 58.58
N PHE A 149 5.05 16.89 58.85
CA PHE A 149 6.10 16.72 57.86
C PHE A 149 5.63 15.85 56.69
N MET A 150 4.98 14.71 56.96
CA MET A 150 4.42 13.83 55.93
C MET A 150 3.30 14.50 55.13
N LEU A 151 2.44 15.29 55.78
CA LEU A 151 1.41 16.08 55.10
C LEU A 151 2.05 17.10 54.15
N GLY A 152 3.10 17.80 54.59
CA GLY A 152 3.86 18.74 53.75
C GLY A 152 4.49 18.06 52.53
N CYS A 153 5.13 16.90 52.73
CA CYS A 153 5.65 16.09 51.62
C CYS A 153 4.54 15.62 50.68
N GLY A 154 3.39 15.18 51.21
CA GLY A 154 2.25 14.73 50.42
C GLY A 154 1.69 15.84 49.52
N LEU A 155 1.48 17.04 50.08
CA LEU A 155 1.08 18.23 49.31
C LEU A 155 2.13 18.66 48.29
N PHE A 156 3.41 18.58 48.62
CA PHE A 156 4.49 18.88 47.69
C PHE A 156 4.48 17.93 46.49
N PHE A 157 4.41 16.61 46.73
CA PHE A 157 4.34 15.62 45.66
C PHE A 157 3.04 15.73 44.85
N ALA A 158 1.90 16.02 45.48
CA ALA A 158 0.66 16.30 44.77
C ALA A 158 0.77 17.53 43.85
N GLY A 159 1.37 18.62 44.34
CA GLY A 159 1.61 19.84 43.57
C GLY A 159 2.56 19.64 42.40
N VAL A 160 3.69 18.94 42.63
CA VAL A 160 4.62 18.56 41.55
C VAL A 160 3.95 17.62 40.56
N GLY A 161 3.07 16.71 41.00
CA GLY A 161 2.34 15.79 40.14
C GLY A 161 1.42 16.51 39.16
N ILE A 162 0.68 17.53 39.63
CA ILE A 162 -0.18 18.35 38.78
C ILE A 162 0.65 19.12 37.75
N LEU A 163 1.76 19.75 38.16
CA LEU A 163 2.65 20.44 37.22
C LEU A 163 3.28 19.49 36.20
N ALA A 164 3.70 18.30 36.66
CA ALA A 164 4.26 17.25 35.81
C ALA A 164 3.24 16.73 34.80
N PHE A 165 1.94 16.68 35.13
CA PHE A 165 0.88 16.31 34.18
C PHE A 165 0.83 17.27 32.97
N PHE A 166 0.89 18.58 33.20
CA PHE A 166 0.96 19.57 32.12
C PHE A 166 2.27 19.46 31.31
N GLY A 167 3.38 19.11 31.97
CA GLY A 167 4.66 18.84 31.30
C GLY A 167 4.60 17.62 30.39
N VAL A 168 4.09 16.50 30.91
CA VAL A 168 3.98 15.21 30.21
C VAL A 168 3.02 15.28 29.03
N THR A 169 1.88 15.96 29.17
CA THR A 169 0.94 16.14 28.05
C THR A 169 1.62 16.87 26.88
N LYS A 170 2.34 17.97 27.14
CA LYS A 170 3.12 18.67 26.10
C LYS A 170 4.25 17.80 25.53
N LEU A 171 4.98 17.10 26.38
CA LEU A 171 6.04 16.16 25.97
C LEU A 171 5.49 15.06 25.07
N SER A 172 4.34 14.47 25.37
CA SER A 172 3.72 13.43 24.53
C SER A 172 3.37 13.94 23.14
N ILE A 173 2.83 15.16 23.03
CA ILE A 173 2.52 15.78 21.73
C ILE A 173 3.81 16.03 20.95
N TRP A 174 4.86 16.50 21.63
CA TRP A 174 6.17 16.72 21.02
C TRP A 174 6.80 15.41 20.54
N LEU A 175 6.71 14.34 21.34
CA LEU A 175 7.21 13.00 21.00
C LEU A 175 6.53 12.44 19.76
N VAL A 176 5.20 12.57 19.65
CA VAL A 176 4.44 12.15 18.47
C VAL A 176 4.79 12.99 17.23
N LYS A 177 5.03 14.30 17.39
CA LYS A 177 5.53 15.13 16.28
C LYS A 177 6.93 14.70 15.86
N PHE A 178 7.79 14.39 16.81
CA PHE A 178 9.17 13.96 16.56
C PHE A 178 9.22 12.62 15.81
N THR A 179 8.37 11.66 16.16
CA THR A 179 8.28 10.40 15.41
C THR A 179 7.77 10.62 13.99
N GLY A 180 6.79 11.52 13.79
CA GLY A 180 6.35 11.94 12.46
C GLY A 180 7.47 12.58 11.62
N LEU A 181 8.30 13.42 12.24
CA LEU A 181 9.48 14.02 11.59
C LEU A 181 10.54 12.97 11.25
N PHE A 182 10.80 12.04 12.17
CA PHE A 182 11.75 10.94 11.95
C PHE A 182 11.30 10.06 10.77
N LEU A 183 10.02 9.70 10.70
CA LEU A 183 9.47 8.96 9.56
C LEU A 183 9.59 9.72 8.24
N ARG A 184 9.35 11.04 8.24
CA ARG A 184 9.57 11.88 7.05
C ARG A 184 11.04 11.93 6.64
N TRP A 185 11.95 11.99 7.60
CA TRP A 185 13.39 11.95 7.36
C TRP A 185 13.85 10.58 6.81
N VAL A 186 13.35 9.47 7.36
CA VAL A 186 13.61 8.13 6.81
C VAL A 186 13.08 8.01 5.39
N LYS A 187 11.85 8.49 5.12
CA LYS A 187 11.29 8.52 3.76
C LYS A 187 12.13 9.37 2.81
N SER A 188 12.65 10.52 3.26
CA SER A 188 13.47 11.37 2.40
C SER A 188 14.83 10.73 2.06
N LEU A 189 15.39 9.88 2.92
CA LEU A 189 16.61 9.10 2.59
C LEU A 189 16.39 8.10 1.46
N PHE A 190 15.19 7.53 1.33
CA PHE A 190 14.84 6.65 0.21
C PHE A 190 14.55 7.42 -1.08
N ILE A 191 13.82 8.54 -0.99
CA ILE A 191 13.42 9.33 -2.17
C ILE A 191 14.63 10.04 -2.82
N LYS A 192 15.67 10.40 -2.05
CA LYS A 192 16.83 11.14 -2.59
C LYS A 192 17.73 10.33 -3.53
N LYS A 193 17.50 9.03 -3.71
CA LYS A 193 18.31 8.17 -4.59
C LYS A 193 17.76 7.95 -5.99
N GLU A 194 16.51 8.35 -6.29
CA GLU A 194 15.93 8.13 -7.63
C GLU A 194 16.04 9.33 -8.59
N VAL A 195 16.63 10.44 -8.14
CA VAL A 195 16.95 11.58 -9.01
C VAL A 195 18.47 11.68 -9.09
N VAL A 196 19.10 10.80 -9.88
CA VAL A 196 20.28 11.00 -10.74
C VAL A 196 20.66 9.61 -11.28
N GLN A 197 20.08 9.23 -12.42
CA GLN A 197 20.76 8.51 -13.50
C GLN A 197 20.17 9.01 -14.82
#